data_AF-A0A3B9ITR2-F1
#
_entry.id   AF-A0A3B9ITR2-F1
#
_cell.length_a   1.000
_cell.length_b   1.000
_cell.length_c   1.000
_cell.angle_alpha   90.00
_cell.angle_beta   90.00
_cell.angle_gamma   90.00
#
_symmetry.space_group_name_H-M   'P 1'
#
loop_
_entity.id
_entity.type
_entity.pdbx_description
1 polymer ?
#
loop_
_entity_poly.entity_id
_entity_poly.type
_entity_poly.pdbx_seq_one_letter_code
_entity_poly.pdbx_strand_id
1 'polypeptide(L)'
;MPYPETTGRATGSRPLELAPAAPLQPFRDPVAAVDRLVELFERNTRWLRDAFARLLDDSLPDIRVRAFYPQIRLVTDSHTRVDSRLSYGFVSGPGIHATTVTRPDLFRRYLTEQISLLIRNHDVPVLIGDSEVPIPLHFAFYDGTHVEGAAVALQRPLA
;
A
#
# COMPACT_ATOMS: atom_id res chain seq x y z
N MET A 1 -40.30 -0.85 -34.55
CA MET A 1 -39.34 0.24 -34.26
C MET A 1 -38.10 -0.39 -33.64
N PRO A 2 -36.97 -0.48 -34.35
CA PRO A 2 -35.72 -1.03 -33.85
C PRO A 2 -34.92 0.00 -33.03
N TYR A 3 -34.16 -0.47 -32.03
CA TYR A 3 -33.24 0.36 -31.23
C TYR A 3 -31.98 0.71 -32.05
N PRO A 4 -31.41 1.94 -31.92
CA PRO A 4 -30.16 2.27 -32.57
C PRO A 4 -28.98 1.59 -31.88
N GLU A 5 -28.07 1.06 -32.69
CA GLU A 5 -26.81 0.47 -32.29
C GLU A 5 -25.92 1.53 -31.64
N THR A 6 -25.62 1.39 -30.34
CA THR A 6 -24.56 2.17 -29.71
C THR A 6 -23.21 1.62 -30.15
N THR A 7 -22.57 2.37 -31.04
CA THR A 7 -21.19 2.19 -31.51
C THR A 7 -20.25 2.01 -30.32
N GLY A 8 -19.59 0.85 -30.25
CA GLY A 8 -18.56 0.57 -29.26
C GLY A 8 -17.44 1.60 -29.35
N ARG A 9 -17.23 2.37 -28.28
CA ARG A 9 -16.07 3.24 -28.13
C ARG A 9 -14.84 2.35 -28.01
N ALA A 10 -13.90 2.47 -28.95
CA ALA A 10 -12.60 1.83 -28.87
C ALA A 10 -11.89 2.25 -27.55
N THR A 11 -11.65 1.30 -26.66
CA THR A 11 -10.92 1.51 -25.41
C THR A 11 -9.43 1.70 -25.73
N GLY A 12 -9.03 2.94 -26.04
CA GLY A 12 -7.64 3.34 -25.94
C GLY A 12 -7.21 3.23 -24.47
N SER A 13 -6.19 2.42 -24.18
CA SER A 13 -5.67 2.27 -22.81
C SER A 13 -5.03 3.60 -22.38
N ARG A 14 -5.69 4.32 -21.47
CA ARG A 14 -5.15 5.56 -20.89
C ARG A 14 -3.75 5.30 -20.30
N PRO A 15 -2.76 6.19 -20.53
CA PRO A 15 -1.44 6.07 -19.94
C PRO A 15 -1.51 5.94 -18.41
N LEU A 16 -0.59 5.18 -17.82
CA LEU A 16 -0.54 4.93 -16.38
C LEU A 16 0.66 5.65 -15.77
N GLU A 17 0.40 6.52 -14.81
CA GLU A 17 1.40 7.19 -13.99
C GLU A 17 1.46 6.52 -12.60
N LEU A 18 2.65 6.09 -12.20
CA LEU A 18 2.89 5.39 -10.93
C LEU A 18 3.58 6.32 -9.94
N ALA A 19 3.24 6.19 -8.66
CA ALA A 19 4.05 6.78 -7.59
C ALA A 19 5.51 6.29 -7.67
N PRO A 20 6.50 7.10 -7.25
CA PRO A 20 7.91 6.71 -7.27
C PRO A 20 8.15 5.37 -6.55
N ALA A 21 8.71 4.39 -7.24
CA ALA A 21 8.93 3.06 -6.70
C ALA A 21 9.89 3.08 -5.50
N ALA A 22 9.56 2.36 -4.44
CA ALA A 22 10.42 2.09 -3.30
C ALA A 22 10.83 0.61 -3.30
N PRO A 23 12.10 0.28 -3.62
CA PRO A 23 12.58 -1.09 -3.53
C PRO A 23 12.61 -1.56 -2.07
N LEU A 24 12.59 -2.88 -1.90
CA LEU A 24 12.70 -3.52 -0.59
C LEU A 24 14.06 -3.23 0.04
N GLN A 25 14.06 -2.68 1.25
CA GLN A 25 15.25 -2.35 2.02
C GLN A 25 15.25 -3.11 3.36
N PRO A 26 16.42 -3.62 3.82
CA PRO A 26 16.51 -4.37 5.06
C PRO A 26 16.57 -3.48 6.30
N PHE A 27 15.85 -3.88 7.35
CA PHE A 27 15.84 -3.23 8.66
C PHE A 27 16.02 -4.26 9.79
N ARG A 28 16.94 -3.97 10.71
CA ARG A 28 17.12 -4.70 11.98
C ARG A 28 16.59 -3.94 13.20
N ASP A 29 16.34 -2.65 13.05
CA ASP A 29 15.64 -1.85 14.05
C ASP A 29 14.13 -1.88 13.75
N PRO A 30 13.29 -2.42 14.67
CA PRO A 30 11.85 -2.45 14.47
C PRO A 30 11.22 -1.06 14.37
N VAL A 31 11.77 -0.04 15.05
CA VAL A 31 11.23 1.33 15.00
C VAL A 31 11.48 1.93 13.62
N ALA A 32 12.71 1.85 13.13
CA ALA A 32 13.08 2.31 11.79
C ALA A 32 12.28 1.60 10.68
N ALA A 33 12.00 0.30 10.83
CA ALA A 33 11.15 -0.44 9.90
C ALA A 33 9.72 0.14 9.83
N VAL A 34 9.13 0.48 10.99
CA VAL A 34 7.79 1.07 11.07
C VAL A 34 7.79 2.51 10.57
N ASP A 35 8.83 3.29 10.85
CA ASP A 35 8.99 4.64 10.29
C ASP A 35 8.99 4.60 8.77
N ARG A 36 9.69 3.63 8.18
CA ARG A 36 9.69 3.43 6.73
C ARG A 36 8.31 3.05 6.19
N LEU A 37 7.56 2.19 6.88
CA LEU A 37 6.19 1.87 6.50
C LEU A 37 5.29 3.12 6.49
N VAL A 38 5.40 3.97 7.53
CA VAL A 38 4.66 5.23 7.64
C VAL A 38 5.03 6.18 6.51
N GLU A 39 6.33 6.39 6.26
CA GLU A 39 6.80 7.24 5.18
C GLU A 39 6.24 6.81 3.82
N LEU A 40 6.31 5.51 3.50
CA LEU A 40 5.81 4.97 2.23
C LEU A 40 4.29 5.12 2.10
N PHE A 41 3.55 4.81 3.16
CA PHE A 41 2.10 4.95 3.18
C PHE A 41 1.67 6.42 2.97
N GLU A 42 2.28 7.34 3.71
CA GLU A 42 1.99 8.78 3.61
C GLU A 42 2.36 9.34 2.22
N ARG A 43 3.52 8.96 1.69
CA ARG A 43 3.96 9.36 0.34
C ARG A 43 2.98 8.88 -0.72
N ASN A 44 2.60 7.60 -0.68
CA ASN A 44 1.77 6.97 -1.70
C ASN A 44 0.31 7.44 -1.63
N THR A 45 -0.23 7.69 -0.43
CA THR A 45 -1.57 8.28 -0.27
C THR A 45 -1.60 9.75 -0.66
N ARG A 46 -0.56 10.53 -0.34
CA ARG A 46 -0.40 11.92 -0.82
C ARG A 46 -0.37 11.98 -2.34
N TRP A 47 0.39 11.11 -2.99
CA TRP A 47 0.41 11.00 -4.45
C TRP A 47 -0.99 10.87 -5.07
N LEU A 48 -1.84 10.01 -4.48
CA LEU A 48 -3.21 9.84 -4.93
C LEU A 48 -4.10 11.06 -4.64
N ARG A 49 -3.92 11.69 -3.47
CA ARG A 49 -4.66 12.93 -3.09
C ARG A 49 -4.30 14.09 -4.01
N ASP A 50 -3.02 14.28 -4.33
CA ASP A 50 -2.55 15.34 -5.22
C ASP A 50 -3.06 15.14 -6.65
N ALA A 51 -3.05 13.91 -7.16
CA ALA A 51 -3.65 13.58 -8.44
C ALA A 51 -5.16 13.83 -8.47
N PHE A 52 -5.86 13.56 -7.36
CA PHE A 52 -7.28 13.85 -7.23
C PHE A 52 -7.56 15.35 -7.19
N ALA A 53 -6.74 16.13 -6.48
CA ALA A 53 -6.85 17.59 -6.48
C ALA A 53 -6.69 18.16 -7.90
N ARG A 54 -5.71 17.65 -8.67
CA ARG A 54 -5.51 17.99 -10.09
C ARG A 54 -6.67 17.54 -10.99
N LEU A 55 -7.41 16.51 -10.60
CA LEU A 55 -8.61 16.11 -11.35
C LEU A 55 -9.75 17.11 -11.13
N LEU A 56 -9.86 17.68 -9.93
CA LEU A 56 -10.91 18.65 -9.58
C LEU A 56 -10.68 20.04 -10.17
N ASP A 57 -9.44 20.40 -10.48
CA ASP A 57 -9.07 21.68 -11.11
C ASP A 57 -8.92 21.59 -12.64
N ASP A 58 -9.33 20.46 -13.24
CA ASP A 58 -9.18 20.13 -14.67
C ASP A 58 -7.72 20.19 -15.20
N SER A 59 -6.70 20.16 -14.33
CA SER A 59 -5.28 20.14 -14.70
C SER A 59 -4.69 18.74 -14.85
N LEU A 60 -5.43 17.69 -14.50
CA LEU A 60 -5.02 16.30 -14.70
C LEU A 60 -5.29 15.90 -16.16
N PRO A 61 -4.24 15.51 -16.93
CA PRO A 61 -4.43 14.98 -18.27
C PRO A 61 -5.21 13.65 -18.24
N ASP A 62 -5.64 13.15 -19.40
CA ASP A 62 -6.41 11.90 -19.49
C ASP A 62 -5.53 10.65 -19.25
N ILE A 63 -5.09 10.49 -18.00
CA ILE A 63 -4.20 9.43 -17.52
C ILE A 63 -4.83 8.70 -16.33
N ARG A 64 -4.33 7.51 -16.03
CA ARG A 64 -4.59 6.78 -14.79
C ARG A 64 -3.44 7.01 -13.83
N VAL A 65 -3.75 7.21 -12.56
CA VAL A 65 -2.74 7.35 -11.51
C VAL A 65 -2.86 6.17 -10.55
N ARG A 66 -1.73 5.56 -10.15
CA ARG A 66 -1.70 4.49 -9.14
C ARG A 66 -0.57 4.66 -8.14
N ALA A 67 -0.83 4.20 -6.93
CA ALA A 67 0.14 4.00 -5.87
C ALA A 67 -0.17 2.70 -5.13
N PHE A 68 0.80 2.14 -4.42
CA PHE A 68 0.70 0.80 -3.82
C PHE A 68 0.83 0.86 -2.30
N TYR A 69 0.22 -0.09 -1.59
CA TYR A 69 0.46 -0.21 -0.15
C TYR A 69 1.92 -0.58 0.11
N PRO A 70 2.55 -0.13 1.21
CA PRO A 70 3.82 -0.70 1.63
C PRO A 70 3.65 -2.15 2.06
N GLN A 71 4.74 -2.92 2.04
CA GLN A 71 4.79 -4.29 2.51
C GLN A 71 5.93 -4.52 3.50
N ILE A 72 5.74 -5.54 4.34
CA ILE A 72 6.77 -6.18 5.14
C ILE A 72 7.05 -7.54 4.50
N ARG A 73 8.33 -7.88 4.33
CA ARG A 73 8.77 -9.21 3.87
C ARG A 73 9.84 -9.77 4.79
N LEU A 74 9.73 -11.05 5.11
CA LEU A 74 10.71 -11.83 5.86
C LEU A 74 11.16 -13.00 4.99
N VAL A 75 12.47 -13.22 4.90
CA VAL A 75 13.04 -14.38 4.19
C VAL A 75 13.79 -15.22 5.21
N THR A 76 13.40 -16.48 5.34
CA THR A 76 13.99 -17.40 6.33
C THR A 76 14.45 -18.68 5.63
N ASP A 77 15.68 -19.11 5.91
CA ASP A 77 16.27 -20.31 5.28
C ASP A 77 16.27 -21.53 6.22
N SER A 78 15.84 -21.36 7.47
CA SER A 78 15.86 -22.40 8.48
C SER A 78 14.60 -22.42 9.33
N HIS A 79 14.34 -23.58 9.95
CA HIS A 79 13.32 -23.68 10.99
C HIS A 79 13.83 -22.93 12.23
N THR A 80 13.01 -22.00 12.70
CA THR A 80 13.28 -21.11 13.82
C THR A 80 13.63 -21.89 15.09
N ARG A 81 14.66 -21.48 15.83
CA ARG A 81 14.82 -21.90 17.23
C ARG A 81 13.84 -21.11 18.08
N VAL A 82 12.61 -21.61 18.19
CA VAL A 82 11.57 -20.98 18.98
C VAL A 82 11.83 -21.28 20.46
N ASP A 83 12.57 -20.40 21.14
CA ASP A 83 12.51 -20.32 22.60
C ASP A 83 11.41 -19.31 22.95
N SER A 84 10.14 -19.76 22.91
CA SER A 84 9.00 -18.85 23.06
C SER A 84 7.95 -19.42 24.00
N ARG A 85 7.75 -18.73 25.12
CA ARG A 85 6.55 -18.85 25.96
C ARG A 85 5.31 -18.21 25.30
N LEU A 86 5.47 -17.55 24.15
CA LEU A 86 4.40 -16.90 23.37
C LEU A 86 4.00 -17.76 22.17
N SER A 87 2.70 -17.81 21.88
CA SER A 87 2.13 -18.51 20.73
C SER A 87 2.25 -17.76 19.40
N TYR A 88 2.95 -16.62 19.36
CA TYR A 88 3.09 -15.73 18.21
C TYR A 88 4.52 -15.18 18.09
N GLY A 89 4.78 -14.42 17.02
CA GLY A 89 6.09 -13.80 16.76
C GLY A 89 7.06 -14.68 15.98
N PHE A 90 6.55 -15.71 15.29
CA PHE A 90 7.34 -16.60 14.43
C PHE A 90 6.58 -16.95 13.15
N VAL A 91 7.31 -17.32 12.10
CA VAL A 91 6.76 -17.92 10.88
C VAL A 91 6.92 -19.43 10.88
N SER A 92 6.04 -20.13 10.14
CA SER A 92 5.86 -21.58 10.19
C SER A 92 7.02 -22.41 9.65
N GLY A 93 7.89 -21.83 8.81
CA GLY A 93 9.03 -22.52 8.26
C GLY A 93 9.80 -21.67 7.24
N PRO A 94 10.84 -22.26 6.63
CA PRO A 94 11.64 -21.63 5.59
C PRO A 94 10.79 -21.11 4.43
N GLY A 95 11.18 -19.99 3.86
CA GLY A 95 10.51 -19.36 2.72
C GLY A 95 10.37 -17.85 2.85
N ILE A 96 9.56 -17.30 1.94
CA ILE A 96 9.24 -15.87 1.87
C ILE A 96 7.86 -15.64 2.47
N HIS A 97 7.80 -14.83 3.52
CA HIS A 97 6.56 -14.41 4.16
C HIS A 97 6.40 -12.92 3.93
N ALA A 98 5.28 -12.49 3.35
CA ALA A 98 5.03 -11.08 3.06
C ALA A 98 3.58 -10.69 3.34
N THR A 99 3.39 -9.45 3.76
CA THR A 99 2.05 -8.87 3.93
C THR A 99 2.08 -7.38 3.59
N THR A 100 0.95 -6.86 3.12
CA THR A 100 0.76 -5.41 2.91
C THR A 100 0.29 -4.74 4.19
N VAL A 101 0.61 -3.46 4.35
CA VAL A 101 0.30 -2.69 5.56
C VAL A 101 -0.47 -1.44 5.19
N THR A 102 -1.60 -1.23 5.85
CA THR A 102 -2.39 0.02 5.81
C THR A 102 -2.36 0.69 7.17
N ARG A 103 -2.45 2.02 7.20
CA ARG A 103 -2.43 2.83 8.43
C ARG A 103 -1.34 2.42 9.44
N PRO A 104 -0.06 2.33 9.01
CA PRO A 104 1.04 1.96 9.90
C PRO A 104 1.21 2.94 11.07
N ASP A 105 0.74 4.18 10.94
CA ASP A 105 0.63 5.18 12.00
C ASP A 105 -0.27 4.68 13.16
N LEU A 106 -1.45 4.16 12.81
CA LEU A 106 -2.44 3.66 13.76
C LEU A 106 -1.94 2.39 14.48
N PHE A 107 -1.27 1.50 13.74
CA PHE A 107 -0.77 0.23 14.25
C PHE A 107 0.69 0.29 14.74
N ARG A 108 1.30 1.48 14.85
CA ARG A 108 2.73 1.64 15.14
C ARG A 108 3.22 0.80 16.30
N ARG A 109 2.52 0.83 17.44
CA ARG A 109 2.89 0.05 18.64
C ARG A 109 2.88 -1.45 18.35
N TYR A 110 1.82 -1.94 17.74
CA TYR A 110 1.66 -3.35 17.39
C TYR A 110 2.75 -3.79 16.40
N LEU A 111 2.95 -3.05 15.32
CA LEU A 111 3.94 -3.38 14.29
C LEU A 111 5.36 -3.39 14.85
N THR A 112 5.71 -2.43 15.72
CA THR A 112 7.03 -2.37 16.36
C THR A 112 7.28 -3.62 17.20
N GLU A 113 6.29 -4.04 18.00
CA GLU A 113 6.39 -5.24 18.83
C GLU A 113 6.52 -6.52 17.99
N GLN A 114 5.67 -6.68 16.96
CA GLN A 114 5.70 -7.87 16.10
C GLN A 114 6.99 -7.97 15.29
N ILE A 115 7.46 -6.86 14.71
CA ILE A 115 8.73 -6.84 13.98
C ILE A 115 9.89 -7.15 14.92
N SER A 116 9.87 -6.64 16.16
CA SER A 116 10.90 -6.99 17.15
C SER A 116 10.94 -8.48 17.44
N LEU A 117 9.78 -9.14 17.58
CA LEU A 117 9.72 -10.59 17.79
C LEU A 117 10.25 -11.36 16.58
N LEU A 118 9.85 -10.98 15.36
CA LEU A 118 10.33 -11.64 14.14
C LEU A 118 11.86 -11.54 14.00
N ILE A 119 12.43 -10.34 14.20
CA ILE A 119 13.88 -10.14 14.10
C ILE A 119 14.61 -10.95 15.17
N ARG A 120 14.14 -10.94 16.42
CA ARG A 120 14.78 -11.70 17.51
C ARG A 120 14.70 -13.21 17.32
N ASN A 121 13.56 -13.71 16.87
CA ASN A 121 13.32 -15.15 16.78
C ASN A 121 13.99 -15.78 15.55
N HIS A 122 14.08 -15.04 14.44
CA HIS A 122 14.62 -15.56 13.18
C HIS A 122 16.04 -15.06 12.87
N ASP A 123 16.56 -14.08 13.60
CA ASP A 123 17.88 -13.46 13.41
C ASP A 123 18.14 -12.86 12.01
N VAL A 124 17.08 -12.59 11.25
CA VAL A 124 17.12 -11.97 9.92
C VAL A 124 16.48 -10.58 9.95
N PRO A 125 16.88 -9.65 9.06
CA PRO A 125 16.19 -8.37 8.92
C PRO A 125 14.79 -8.57 8.32
N VAL A 126 13.88 -7.62 8.60
CA VAL A 126 12.68 -7.45 7.79
C VAL A 126 12.98 -6.55 6.59
N LEU A 127 12.30 -6.80 5.47
CA LEU A 127 12.42 -6.02 4.25
C LEU A 127 11.18 -5.14 4.09
N ILE A 128 11.37 -3.82 3.93
CA ILE A 128 10.29 -2.84 3.79
C ILE A 128 10.38 -2.13 2.44
N GLY A 129 9.27 -2.00 1.73
CA GLY A 129 9.20 -1.39 0.39
C GLY A 129 7.77 -1.34 -0.13
N ASP A 130 7.59 -0.93 -1.38
CA ASP A 130 6.28 -0.96 -2.03
C ASP A 130 5.84 -2.42 -2.32
N SER A 131 4.54 -2.67 -2.22
CA SER A 131 3.89 -3.91 -2.69
C SER A 131 3.41 -3.77 -4.12
N GLU A 132 2.74 -4.81 -4.62
CA GLU A 132 2.01 -4.80 -5.90
C GLU A 132 0.51 -4.55 -5.71
N VAL A 133 0.04 -4.37 -4.47
CA VAL A 133 -1.38 -4.17 -4.15
C VAL A 133 -1.71 -2.67 -4.22
N PRO A 134 -2.54 -2.22 -5.19
CA PRO A 134 -2.84 -0.81 -5.34
C PRO A 134 -3.71 -0.30 -4.17
N ILE A 135 -3.51 0.95 -3.78
CA ILE A 135 -4.35 1.64 -2.80
C ILE A 135 -5.63 2.14 -3.51
N PRO A 136 -6.82 1.67 -3.13
CA PRO A 136 -8.07 2.25 -3.64
C PRO A 136 -8.19 3.72 -3.21
N LEU A 137 -8.62 4.58 -4.13
CA LEU A 137 -8.60 6.04 -3.92
C LEU A 137 -9.31 6.47 -2.63
N HIS A 138 -10.46 5.87 -2.29
CA HIS A 138 -11.20 6.22 -1.08
C HIS A 138 -10.43 5.97 0.23
N PHE A 139 -9.49 5.01 0.24
CA PHE A 139 -8.63 4.77 1.41
C PHE A 139 -7.46 5.76 1.53
N ALA A 140 -7.18 6.56 0.50
CA ALA A 140 -6.17 7.62 0.58
C ALA A 140 -6.66 8.85 1.38
N PHE A 141 -7.96 8.96 1.67
CA PHE A 141 -8.58 10.10 2.37
C PHE A 141 -8.98 9.76 3.81
N TYR A 142 -8.01 9.32 4.62
CA TYR A 142 -8.26 8.95 6.03
C TYR A 142 -8.37 10.15 6.99
N ASP A 143 -8.09 11.37 6.54
CA ASP A 143 -8.15 12.61 7.32
C ASP A 143 -9.58 13.20 7.44
N GLY A 144 -10.63 12.46 7.07
CA GLY A 144 -12.04 12.87 7.21
C GLY A 144 -12.66 13.53 5.96
N THR A 145 -11.89 13.73 4.89
CA THR A 145 -12.39 14.16 3.58
C THR A 145 -13.26 13.07 2.93
N HIS A 146 -14.57 13.31 2.83
CA HIS A 146 -15.51 12.39 2.18
C HIS A 146 -15.45 12.53 0.65
N VAL A 147 -14.96 11.49 -0.02
CA VAL A 147 -14.79 11.47 -1.49
C VAL A 147 -16.13 11.49 -2.24
N GLU A 148 -17.23 11.07 -1.59
CA GLU A 148 -18.58 11.03 -2.20
C GLU A 148 -19.05 12.40 -2.71
N GLY A 149 -18.70 13.51 -2.04
CA GLY A 149 -19.10 14.85 -2.48
C GLY A 149 -18.46 15.29 -3.80
N ALA A 150 -17.27 14.78 -4.11
CA ALA A 150 -16.53 15.12 -5.32
C ALA A 150 -16.89 14.22 -6.52
N ALA A 151 -17.32 12.98 -6.26
CA ALA A 151 -17.87 12.09 -7.28
C ALA A 151 -19.26 12.52 -7.79
N VAL A 152 -19.97 13.40 -7.06
CA VAL A 152 -21.21 14.02 -7.55
C VAL A 152 -20.91 15.20 -8.47
N ALA A 153 -19.79 15.91 -8.26
CA ALA A 153 -19.34 17.00 -9.12
C ALA A 153 -18.73 16.49 -10.44
N LEU A 154 -17.97 15.41 -10.37
CA LEU A 154 -17.46 14.69 -11.54
C LEU A 154 -18.48 13.62 -11.93
N GLN A 155 -19.27 13.80 -12.99
CA GLN A 155 -20.18 12.77 -13.53
C GLN A 155 -19.40 11.53 -14.06
N ARG A 156 -18.67 10.82 -13.20
CA ARG A 156 -17.81 9.68 -13.51
C ARG A 156 -17.79 8.71 -12.32
N PRO A 157 -18.14 7.43 -12.54
CA PRO A 157 -18.09 6.44 -11.48
C PRO A 157 -16.63 6.16 -11.07
N LEU A 158 -16.40 6.09 -9.75
CA LEU A 158 -15.17 5.61 -9.14
C LEU A 158 -15.13 4.08 -9.20
N ALA A 159 -14.63 3.52 -10.29
CA ALA A 159 -14.39 2.07 -10.44
C ALA A 159 -13.09 1.81 -11.21
#